data_AF-A0A2V5QF27-F1
#
_entry.id   AF-A0A2V5QF27-F1
#
_cell.length_a   1.000
_cell.length_b   1.000
_cell.length_c   1.000
_cell.angle_alpha   90.00
_cell.angle_beta   90.00
_cell.angle_gamma   90.00
#
_symmetry.space_group_name_H-M   'P 1'
#
loop_
_entity.id
_entity.type
_entity.pdbx_description
1 polymer ?
#
loop_
_entity_poly.entity_id
_entity_poly.type
_entity_poly.pdbx_seq_one_letter_code
_entity_poly.pdbx_strand_id
1 'polypeptide(L)'
;MTTATAFTVLHDFPAYDVVEPIASAFRGMPVLTAGDELALADSPMQHYKISSVASYALQNNDCPIEAVERAKANGHDLHFVFALGTVLTSHKRAKGRYIGIECGREYWFEGKVIRFEPAPNRNLKLVIVR
;
A
#
# COMPACT_ATOMS: atom_id res chain seq x y z
N MET A 1 18.29 16.64 -10.82
CA MET A 1 18.38 15.48 -11.74
C MET A 1 17.69 14.32 -11.05
N THR A 2 16.44 14.03 -11.43
CA THR A 2 15.64 12.95 -10.83
C THR A 2 16.06 11.66 -11.52
N THR A 3 16.83 10.82 -10.85
CA THR A 3 17.17 9.50 -11.37
C THR A 3 15.87 8.72 -11.49
N ALA A 4 15.43 8.45 -12.72
CA ALA A 4 14.26 7.62 -12.95
C ALA A 4 14.61 6.20 -12.50
N THR A 5 14.12 5.81 -11.32
CA THR A 5 14.22 4.43 -10.86
C THR A 5 13.49 3.55 -11.88
N ALA A 6 14.21 2.65 -12.54
CA ALA A 6 13.62 1.69 -13.46
C ALA A 6 12.67 0.77 -12.67
N PHE A 7 11.48 0.55 -13.21
CA PHE A 7 10.48 -0.37 -12.65
C PHE A 7 10.01 -1.32 -13.75
N THR A 8 9.75 -2.57 -13.39
CA THR A 8 9.14 -3.55 -14.28
C THR A 8 7.63 -3.31 -14.29
N VAL A 9 7.02 -3.17 -15.47
CA VAL A 9 5.55 -3.09 -15.61
C VAL A 9 4.99 -4.51 -15.70
N LEU A 10 4.10 -4.85 -14.77
CA LEU A 10 3.36 -6.12 -14.76
C LEU A 10 2.14 -6.05 -15.67
N HIS A 11 1.40 -4.94 -15.58
CA HIS A 11 0.21 -4.69 -16.40
C HIS A 11 0.17 -3.23 -16.85
N ASP A 12 -0.15 -3.01 -18.12
CA ASP A 12 -0.30 -1.68 -18.72
C ASP A 12 -1.79 -1.45 -19.07
N PHE A 13 -2.40 -0.46 -18.45
CA PHE A 13 -3.75 0.00 -18.77
C PHE A 13 -3.72 1.47 -19.24
N PRO A 14 -4.70 1.91 -20.06
CA PRO A 14 -4.76 3.29 -20.51
C PRO A 14 -4.73 4.35 -19.40
N ALA A 15 -5.26 4.00 -18.21
CA ALA A 15 -5.38 4.90 -17.07
C ALA A 15 -4.30 4.72 -15.99
N TYR A 16 -3.61 3.57 -15.95
CA TYR A 16 -2.60 3.28 -14.93
C TYR A 16 -1.69 2.11 -15.32
N ASP A 17 -0.52 2.07 -14.70
CA ASP A 17 0.37 0.90 -14.73
C ASP A 17 0.33 0.17 -13.38
N VAL A 18 0.45 -1.16 -13.41
CA VAL A 18 0.79 -1.97 -12.23
C VAL A 18 2.25 -2.37 -12.36
N VAL A 19 3.06 -2.03 -11.35
CA VAL A 19 4.53 -2.23 -11.40
C VAL A 19 4.99 -3.20 -10.33
N GLU A 20 6.11 -3.87 -10.57
CA GLU A 20 6.74 -4.71 -9.54
C GLU A 20 7.18 -3.88 -8.33
N PRO A 21 6.97 -4.38 -7.11
CA PRO A 21 7.45 -3.72 -5.90
C PRO A 21 8.97 -3.83 -5.84
N ILE A 22 9.63 -2.72 -5.54
CA ILE A 22 11.10 -2.67 -5.51
C ILE A 22 11.59 -3.40 -4.26
N ALA A 23 12.41 -4.43 -4.46
CA ALA A 23 13.12 -5.10 -3.39
C ALA A 23 14.17 -4.16 -2.79
N SER A 24 14.21 -4.05 -1.47
CA SER A 24 15.31 -3.36 -0.80
C SER A 24 16.55 -4.22 -0.78
N ALA A 25 17.67 -3.67 -1.26
CA ALA A 25 18.98 -4.30 -1.18
C ALA A 25 19.37 -4.68 0.27
N PHE A 26 18.85 -3.96 1.26
CA PHE A 26 19.14 -4.20 2.68
C PHE A 26 18.24 -5.27 3.31
N ARG A 27 17.00 -5.42 2.82
CA ARG A 27 16.00 -6.33 3.43
C ARG A 27 15.80 -7.63 2.65
N GLY A 28 16.25 -7.68 1.39
CA GLY A 28 16.05 -8.83 0.51
C GLY A 28 14.58 -9.11 0.17
N MET A 29 13.68 -8.16 0.46
CA MET A 29 12.24 -8.29 0.23
C MET A 29 11.67 -6.96 -0.29
N PRO A 30 10.48 -6.99 -0.94
CA PRO A 30 9.83 -5.79 -1.41
C PRO A 30 9.43 -4.89 -0.25
N VAL A 31 9.65 -3.58 -0.42
CA VAL A 31 9.33 -2.57 0.59
C VAL A 31 8.13 -1.76 0.15
N LEU A 32 7.20 -1.56 1.08
CA LEU A 32 6.08 -0.66 0.96
C LEU A 32 6.26 0.52 1.91
N THR A 33 5.66 1.65 1.54
CA THR A 33 5.65 2.91 2.27
C THR A 33 4.22 3.37 2.47
N ALA A 34 3.97 4.14 3.55
CA ALA A 34 2.62 4.60 3.81
C ALA A 34 2.19 5.58 2.73
N GLY A 35 1.00 5.34 2.20
CA GLY A 35 0.46 6.09 1.09
C GLY A 35 0.62 5.39 -0.26
N ASP A 36 1.39 4.30 -0.33
CA ASP A 36 1.50 3.51 -1.55
C ASP A 36 0.13 3.00 -2.00
N GLU A 37 -0.18 3.23 -3.27
CA GLU A 37 -1.36 2.70 -3.94
C GLU A 37 -1.03 1.33 -4.52
N LEU A 38 -1.82 0.32 -4.17
CA LEU A 38 -1.55 -1.08 -4.43
C LEU A 38 -2.60 -1.64 -5.39
N ALA A 39 -2.21 -2.63 -6.18
CA ALA A 39 -3.12 -3.44 -6.98
C ALA A 39 -2.75 -4.92 -6.83
N LEU A 40 -3.75 -5.79 -6.77
CA LEU A 40 -3.52 -7.24 -6.77
C LEU A 40 -2.98 -7.66 -8.13
N ALA A 41 -1.87 -8.40 -8.18
CA ALA A 41 -1.24 -8.83 -9.43
C ALA A 41 -2.15 -9.75 -10.27
N ASP A 42 -2.99 -10.55 -9.61
CA ASP A 42 -4.00 -11.44 -10.20
C ASP A 42 -5.38 -10.76 -10.39
N SER A 43 -5.61 -9.60 -9.77
CA SER A 43 -6.84 -8.80 -9.93
C SER A 43 -6.52 -7.30 -10.03
N PRO A 44 -5.90 -6.85 -11.13
CA PRO A 44 -5.31 -5.51 -11.22
C PRO A 44 -6.33 -4.37 -11.22
N MET A 45 -7.62 -4.67 -11.34
CA MET A 45 -8.71 -3.68 -11.27
C MET A 45 -9.13 -3.33 -9.83
N GLN A 46 -8.60 -4.04 -8.82
CA GLN A 46 -8.87 -3.77 -7.41
C GLN A 46 -7.70 -2.99 -6.83
N HIS A 47 -7.99 -1.76 -6.40
CA HIS A 47 -6.97 -0.86 -5.89
C HIS A 47 -7.12 -0.70 -4.38
N TYR A 48 -5.99 -0.61 -3.71
CA TYR A 48 -5.90 -0.43 -2.27
C TYR A 48 -4.90 0.66 -1.94
N LYS A 49 -4.91 1.10 -0.69
CA LYS A 49 -3.90 1.97 -0.14
C LYS A 49 -3.49 1.46 1.23
N ILE A 50 -2.18 1.40 1.45
CA ILE A 50 -1.62 1.00 2.74
C ILE A 50 -1.21 2.23 3.54
N SER A 51 -1.48 2.21 4.85
CA SER A 51 -1.08 3.27 5.76
C SER A 51 -0.96 2.75 7.18
N SER A 52 -0.47 3.60 8.08
CA SER A 52 -0.48 3.40 9.51
C SER A 52 -1.06 4.59 10.24
N VAL A 53 -1.39 4.40 11.52
CA VAL A 53 -1.81 5.47 12.42
C VAL A 53 -0.71 6.52 12.57
N ALA A 54 0.54 6.10 12.67
CA ALA A 54 1.68 7.00 12.82
C ALA A 54 1.86 7.88 11.57
N SER A 55 1.84 7.28 10.38
CA SER A 55 1.96 8.02 9.12
C SER A 55 0.76 8.92 8.85
N TYR A 56 -0.44 8.49 9.21
CA TYR A 56 -1.63 9.34 9.12
C TYR A 56 -1.55 10.55 10.06
N ALA A 57 -1.08 10.37 11.30
CA ALA A 57 -0.88 11.47 12.25
C ALA A 57 0.15 12.49 11.72
N LEU A 58 1.28 12.01 11.20
CA LEU A 58 2.30 12.87 10.58
C LEU A 58 1.76 13.68 9.40
N GLN A 59 0.91 13.10 8.55
CA GLN A 59 0.27 13.81 7.43
C GLN A 59 -0.66 14.94 7.89
N ASN A 60 -1.25 14.82 9.08
CA ASN A 60 -2.18 15.81 9.64
C ASN A 60 -1.51 16.76 10.67
N ASN A 61 -0.18 16.72 10.78
CA ASN A 61 0.58 17.51 11.76
C ASN A 61 0.19 17.23 13.22
N ASP A 62 -0.23 15.99 13.50
CA ASP A 62 -0.53 15.49 14.84
C ASP A 62 0.68 14.76 15.44
N CYS A 63 0.70 14.63 16.78
CA CYS A 63 1.72 13.85 17.47
C CYS A 63 1.53 12.34 17.18
N PRO A 64 2.46 11.67 16.48
CA PRO A 64 2.30 10.26 16.12
C PRO A 64 2.33 9.33 17.34
N ILE A 65 3.07 9.69 18.39
CA ILE A 65 3.14 8.91 19.63
C ILE A 65 1.77 8.90 20.30
N GLU A 66 1.16 10.07 20.47
CA GLU A 66 -0.16 10.19 21.08
C GLU A 66 -1.23 9.45 20.26
N ALA A 67 -1.21 9.61 18.93
CA ALA A 67 -2.15 8.94 18.05
C ALA A 67 -2.04 7.41 18.15
N VAL A 68 -0.81 6.87 18.18
CA VAL A 68 -0.56 5.43 18.34
C VAL A 68 -1.02 4.93 19.72
N GLU A 69 -0.69 5.64 20.80
CA GLU A 69 -1.14 5.23 22.15
C GLU A 69 -2.67 5.29 22.28
N ARG A 70 -3.31 6.30 21.71
CA ARG A 70 -4.78 6.39 21.65
C ARG A 70 -5.40 5.25 20.85
N ALA A 71 -4.83 4.90 19.70
CA ALA A 71 -5.29 3.77 18.89
C ALA A 71 -5.16 2.44 19.65
N LYS A 72 -4.04 2.21 20.35
CA LYS A 72 -3.85 1.04 21.22
C LYS A 72 -4.88 0.99 22.34
N ALA A 73 -5.11 2.12 23.03
CA ALA A 73 -6.08 2.20 24.13
C ALA A 73 -7.51 1.84 23.69
N ASN A 74 -7.86 2.14 22.44
CA ASN A 74 -9.16 1.83 21.84
C ASN A 74 -9.21 0.47 21.14
N GLY A 75 -8.12 -0.31 21.13
CA GLY A 75 -8.05 -1.60 20.45
C GLY A 75 -8.10 -1.51 18.92
N HIS A 76 -7.67 -0.39 18.34
CA HIS A 76 -7.61 -0.20 16.89
C HIS A 76 -6.33 -0.79 16.29
N ASP A 77 -6.41 -1.24 15.04
CA ASP A 77 -5.24 -1.66 14.28
C ASP A 77 -4.32 -0.46 13.98
N LEU A 78 -3.01 -0.66 14.18
CA LEU A 78 -2.01 0.40 13.95
C LEU A 78 -1.56 0.52 12.50
N HIS A 79 -1.68 -0.57 11.74
CA HIS A 79 -1.33 -0.67 10.32
C HIS A 79 -2.54 -1.22 9.60
N PHE A 80 -2.90 -0.62 8.47
CA PHE A 80 -4.12 -0.96 7.79
C PHE A 80 -3.97 -0.80 6.28
N VAL A 81 -4.77 -1.58 5.56
CA VAL A 81 -4.95 -1.49 4.12
C VAL A 81 -6.44 -1.29 3.87
N PHE A 82 -6.78 -0.39 2.96
CA PHE A 82 -8.17 -0.09 2.62
C PHE A 82 -8.35 0.00 1.11
N ALA A 83 -9.52 -0.40 0.63
CA ALA A 83 -9.85 -0.33 -0.78
C ALA A 83 -10.05 1.12 -1.23
N LEU A 84 -9.55 1.45 -2.41
CA LEU A 84 -9.78 2.73 -3.06
C LEU A 84 -11.04 2.66 -3.90
N GLY A 85 -11.86 3.72 -3.83
CA GLY A 85 -13.04 3.86 -4.67
C GLY A 85 -12.67 4.11 -6.13
N THR A 86 -13.48 3.60 -7.04
CA THR A 86 -13.37 3.90 -8.48
C THR A 86 -14.15 5.17 -8.81
N VAL A 87 -13.52 6.10 -9.51
CA VAL A 87 -14.13 7.36 -9.94
C VAL A 87 -14.12 7.44 -11.46
N LEU A 88 -15.29 7.74 -12.05
CA LEU A 88 -15.41 8.06 -13.47
C LEU A 88 -15.12 9.54 -13.68
N THR A 89 -14.30 9.85 -14.69
CA THR A 89 -13.92 11.23 -15.01
C THR A 89 -14.30 11.55 -16.45
N SER A 90 -14.78 12.78 -16.70
CA SER A 90 -15.20 13.25 -18.02
C SER A 90 -14.03 13.70 -18.91
N HIS A 91 -12.83 13.81 -18.34
CA HIS A 91 -11.63 14.26 -19.01
C HIS A 91 -10.51 13.22 -18.86
N LYS A 92 -9.52 13.29 -19.74
CA LYS A 92 -8.33 12.43 -19.65
C LYS A 92 -7.53 12.80 -18.41
N ARG A 93 -7.41 11.85 -17.48
CA ARG A 93 -6.53 11.96 -16.31
C ARG A 93 -5.08 11.58 -16.67
N ALA A 94 -4.14 12.06 -15.86
CA ALA A 94 -2.78 11.53 -15.89
C ALA A 94 -2.79 10.02 -15.58
N LYS A 95 -1.90 9.29 -16.26
CA LYS A 95 -1.73 7.85 -16.05
C LYS A 95 -1.19 7.64 -14.63
N GLY A 96 -1.91 6.87 -13.82
CA GLY A 96 -1.51 6.52 -12.46
C GLY A 96 -0.48 5.39 -12.43
N ARG A 97 -0.01 5.05 -11.23
CA ARG A 97 0.83 3.89 -10.99
C ARG A 97 0.42 3.22 -9.69
N TYR A 98 0.26 1.91 -9.73
CA TYR A 98 0.01 1.07 -8.58
C TYR A 98 1.16 0.07 -8.41
N ILE A 99 1.46 -0.25 -7.17
CA ILE A 99 2.42 -1.30 -6.82
C ILE A 99 1.69 -2.65 -6.81
N GLY A 100 2.18 -3.58 -7.61
CA GLY A 100 1.68 -4.95 -7.68
C GLY A 100 1.96 -5.70 -6.37
N ILE A 101 0.91 -6.23 -5.76
CA ILE A 101 1.00 -7.07 -4.57
C ILE A 101 0.33 -8.42 -4.82
N GLU A 102 0.76 -9.40 -4.04
CA GLU A 102 0.27 -10.78 -4.05
C GLU A 102 -0.13 -11.17 -2.63
N CYS A 103 -1.29 -11.80 -2.49
CA CYS A 103 -1.71 -12.42 -1.25
C CYS A 103 -0.75 -13.57 -0.90
N GLY A 104 -0.40 -13.70 0.38
CA GLY A 104 0.53 -14.72 0.84
C GLY A 104 2.02 -14.33 0.78
N ARG A 105 2.40 -13.35 -0.06
CA ARG A 105 3.78 -12.83 -0.14
C ARG A 105 4.10 -11.89 1.03
N GLU A 106 5.35 -11.90 1.48
CA GLU A 106 5.83 -11.03 2.55
C GLU A 106 6.38 -9.70 2.01
N TYR A 107 6.08 -8.61 2.72
CA TYR A 107 6.52 -7.26 2.42
C TYR A 107 7.08 -6.60 3.67
N TRP A 108 8.04 -5.70 3.49
CA TRP A 108 8.50 -4.82 4.56
C TRP A 108 7.67 -3.54 4.57
N PHE A 109 7.07 -3.19 5.70
CA PHE A 109 6.28 -1.98 5.87
C PHE A 109 6.52 -1.39 7.26
N GLU A 110 7.03 -0.16 7.34
CA GLU A 110 7.21 0.61 8.58
C GLU A 110 7.88 -0.14 9.76
N GLY A 111 8.89 -0.97 9.45
CA GLY A 111 9.61 -1.71 10.49
C GLY A 111 9.02 -3.09 10.80
N LYS A 112 7.98 -3.51 10.07
CA LYS A 112 7.31 -4.80 10.21
C LYS A 112 7.39 -5.62 8.94
N VAL A 113 7.39 -6.94 9.09
CA VAL A 113 7.12 -7.87 8.00
C VAL A 113 5.62 -8.12 7.99
N ILE A 114 4.97 -7.83 6.87
CA ILE A 114 3.54 -7.96 6.69
C ILE A 114 3.21 -8.92 5.57
N ARG A 115 1.99 -9.46 5.62
CA ARG A 115 1.41 -10.29 4.58
C ARG A 115 -0.03 -9.88 4.33
N PHE A 116 -0.45 -9.90 3.07
CA PHE A 116 -1.85 -9.70 2.69
C PHE A 116 -2.59 -11.03 2.64
N GLU A 117 -3.78 -11.04 3.23
CA GLU A 117 -4.71 -12.17 3.17
C GLU A 117 -6.05 -11.69 2.62
N PRO A 118 -6.76 -12.54 1.85
CA PRO A 118 -8.08 -12.21 1.35
C PRO A 118 -9.06 -12.03 2.51
N ALA A 119 -9.88 -11.00 2.45
CA ALA A 119 -10.97 -10.73 3.38
C ALA A 119 -12.32 -10.65 2.62
N PRO A 120 -13.46 -10.77 3.32
CA PRO A 120 -14.78 -10.66 2.70
C PRO A 120 -14.95 -9.36 1.89
N ASN A 121 -15.83 -9.40 0.90
CA ASN A 121 -16.16 -8.26 0.02
C ASN A 121 -14.96 -7.71 -0.76
N ARG A 122 -14.03 -8.58 -1.19
CA ARG A 122 -12.82 -8.21 -1.93
C ARG A 122 -11.93 -7.24 -1.16
N ASN A 123 -11.98 -7.28 0.17
CA ASN A 123 -11.05 -6.55 1.01
C ASN A 123 -9.76 -7.36 1.19
N LEU A 124 -8.73 -6.67 1.70
CA LEU A 124 -7.52 -7.30 2.16
C LEU A 124 -7.42 -7.14 3.67
N LYS A 125 -6.97 -8.21 4.33
CA LYS A 125 -6.52 -8.17 5.70
C LYS A 125 -5.00 -8.05 5.70
N LEU A 126 -4.49 -7.11 6.48
CA LEU A 126 -3.07 -6.97 6.74
C LEU A 126 -2.71 -7.81 7.98
N VAL A 127 -1.76 -8.74 7.83
CA VAL A 127 -1.29 -9.59 8.92
C VAL A 127 0.17 -9.27 9.21
N ILE A 128 0.47 -8.93 10.45
CA ILE A 128 1.85 -8.72 10.91
C ILE A 128 2.47 -10.10 11.20
N VAL A 129 3.58 -10.40 10.53
CA VAL A 129 4.30 -11.67 10.66
C VAL A 129 5.45 -11.54 11.66
N ARG A 130 6.21 -10.43 11.60
CA ARG A 130 7.36 -10.13 12.48
C ARG A 130 7.45 -8.63 12.79
#